data_AF-A0A4R4S6B6-F1
#
_entry.id   AF-A0A4R4S6B6-F1
#
_cell.length_a   1.000
_cell.length_b   1.000
_cell.length_c   1.000
_cell.angle_alpha   90.00
_cell.angle_beta   90.00
_cell.angle_gamma   90.00
#
_symmetry.space_group_name_H-M   'P 1'
#
loop_
_entity.id
_entity.type
_entity.pdbx_description
1 polymer ?
#
loop_
_entity_poly.entity_id
_entity_poly.type
_entity_poly.pdbx_seq_one_letter_code
_entity_poly.pdbx_strand_id
1 'polypeptide(L)'
;MAGRRWPVEEDFQTGKDAFGPDHSQARTHPALLRHLVLAMAGLAVCSITAAHARLNTSPPPAPADPNQAPPTDPGLITLTVAEVKRLVNLFNRQWHGIEHHLRWHLWRRRHQARARWFHQRTRLSRR
;
A
#
# COMPACT_ATOMS: atom_id res chain seq x y z
N MET A 1 -12.40 6.22 19.59
CA MET A 1 -12.25 5.20 18.52
C MET A 1 -12.63 3.85 19.09
N ALA A 2 -13.88 3.44 18.95
CA ALA A 2 -14.28 2.04 19.19
C ALA A 2 -13.91 1.22 17.95
N GLY A 3 -13.25 0.07 18.12
CA GLY A 3 -12.96 -0.87 17.01
C GLY A 3 -11.49 -1.04 16.58
N ARG A 4 -10.50 -1.08 17.50
CA ARG A 4 -9.11 -1.49 17.17
C ARG A 4 -8.84 -2.99 17.38
N ARG A 5 -9.83 -3.85 17.12
CA ARG A 5 -9.70 -5.30 17.41
C ARG A 5 -9.07 -6.10 16.27
N TRP A 6 -9.12 -5.58 15.04
CA TRP A 6 -8.74 -6.28 13.80
C TRP A 6 -7.54 -5.73 12.98
N PRO A 7 -6.61 -4.87 13.50
CA PRO A 7 -5.51 -4.37 12.66
C PRO A 7 -4.62 -5.49 12.10
N VAL A 8 -4.39 -6.54 12.90
CA VAL A 8 -3.53 -7.65 12.52
C VAL A 8 -4.16 -8.51 11.42
N GLU A 9 -5.47 -8.75 11.46
CA GLU A 9 -6.17 -9.46 10.40
C GLU A 9 -6.28 -8.64 9.10
N GLU A 10 -6.45 -7.31 9.17
CA GLU A 10 -6.46 -6.45 7.99
C GLU A 10 -5.07 -6.40 7.31
N ASP A 11 -4.00 -6.33 8.11
CA ASP A 11 -2.63 -6.44 7.64
C ASP A 11 -2.34 -7.84 7.08
N PHE A 12 -2.85 -8.90 7.71
CA PHE A 12 -2.71 -10.28 7.23
C PHE A 12 -3.46 -10.52 5.93
N GLN A 13 -4.67 -9.98 5.78
CA GLN A 13 -5.44 -10.06 4.55
C GLN A 13 -4.73 -9.31 3.41
N THR A 14 -4.21 -8.12 3.70
CA THR A 14 -3.35 -7.38 2.76
C THR A 14 -2.09 -8.18 2.42
N GLY A 15 -1.53 -8.87 3.41
CA GLY A 15 -0.36 -9.74 3.28
C GLY A 15 -0.59 -10.96 2.39
N LYS A 16 -1.80 -11.54 2.37
CA LYS A 16 -2.15 -12.64 1.47
C LYS A 16 -2.01 -12.24 0.01
N ASP A 17 -2.68 -11.16 -0.37
CA ASP A 17 -2.66 -10.65 -1.74
C ASP A 17 -1.27 -10.11 -2.12
N ALA A 18 -0.57 -9.50 -1.17
CA ALA A 18 0.72 -8.89 -1.43
C ALA A 18 1.85 -9.91 -1.48
N PHE A 19 1.95 -10.87 -0.55
CA PHE A 19 3.12 -11.75 -0.34
C PHE A 19 2.86 -13.24 -0.61
N GLY A 20 1.60 -13.66 -0.76
CA GLY A 20 1.25 -15.04 -1.10
C GLY A 20 1.76 -16.10 -0.11
N PRO A 21 1.53 -15.96 1.21
CA PRO A 21 1.88 -16.99 2.18
C PRO A 21 1.18 -18.32 1.87
N ASP A 22 -0.01 -18.27 1.26
CA ASP A 22 -0.84 -19.39 0.82
C ASP A 22 -0.50 -19.92 -0.58
N HIS A 23 0.32 -19.20 -1.35
CA HIS A 23 0.65 -19.55 -2.75
C HIS A 23 1.91 -20.43 -2.91
N SER A 24 2.36 -21.09 -1.84
CA SER A 24 3.56 -21.94 -1.90
C SER A 24 3.27 -23.26 -2.63
N GLN A 25 4.03 -23.58 -3.69
CA GLN A 25 3.98 -24.90 -4.35
C GLN A 25 4.88 -25.95 -3.68
N ALA A 26 5.47 -25.62 -2.53
CA ALA A 26 6.36 -26.50 -1.80
C ALA A 26 5.61 -27.72 -1.26
N ARG A 27 6.11 -28.92 -1.55
CA ARG A 27 5.50 -30.19 -1.11
C ARG A 27 6.12 -30.76 0.16
N THR A 28 7.12 -30.10 0.75
CA THR A 28 7.80 -30.56 1.96
C THR A 28 7.55 -29.59 3.12
N HIS A 29 7.31 -30.14 4.31
CA HIS A 29 7.02 -29.38 5.52
C HIS A 29 8.08 -28.31 5.86
N PRO A 30 9.41 -28.59 5.79
CA PRO A 30 10.42 -27.56 6.06
C PRO A 30 10.43 -26.42 5.03
N ALA A 31 10.17 -26.73 3.75
CA ALA A 31 10.11 -25.71 2.71
C ALA A 31 8.88 -24.81 2.87
N LEU A 32 7.74 -25.40 3.25
CA LEU A 32 6.51 -24.66 3.56
C LEU A 32 6.72 -23.71 4.76
N LEU A 33 7.34 -24.18 5.84
CA LEU A 33 7.66 -23.32 6.99
C LEU A 33 8.62 -22.19 6.63
N ARG A 34 9.68 -22.46 5.85
CA ARG A 34 10.62 -21.41 5.40
C ARG A 34 9.92 -20.36 4.56
N HIS A 35 9.05 -20.77 3.62
CA HIS A 35 8.27 -19.85 2.80
C HIS A 35 7.37 -18.96 3.66
N LEU A 36 6.62 -19.55 4.60
CA LEU A 36 5.74 -18.80 5.49
C LEU A 36 6.51 -17.78 6.34
N VAL A 37 7.63 -18.18 6.94
CA VAL A 37 8.46 -17.29 7.75
C VAL A 37 9.00 -16.12 6.90
N LEU A 38 9.49 -16.39 5.70
CA LEU A 38 9.98 -15.34 4.79
C LEU A 38 8.86 -14.40 4.32
N ALA A 39 7.67 -14.92 4.01
CA ALA A 39 6.52 -14.12 3.63
C ALA A 39 6.06 -13.21 4.77
N MET A 40 5.98 -13.74 6.00
CA MET A 40 5.61 -12.97 7.20
C MET A 40 6.66 -11.91 7.54
N ALA A 41 7.95 -12.23 7.43
CA ALA A 41 9.03 -11.27 7.64
C ALA A 41 8.98 -10.13 6.60
N GLY A 42 8.77 -10.45 5.32
CA GLY A 42 8.62 -9.45 4.27
C GLY A 42 7.42 -8.52 4.48
N LEU A 43 6.30 -9.08 4.93
CA LEU A 43 5.11 -8.31 5.31
C LEU A 43 5.40 -7.37 6.49
N ALA A 44 6.05 -7.87 7.55
CA ALA A 44 6.38 -7.08 8.73
C ALA A 44 7.30 -5.90 8.41
N VAL A 45 8.35 -6.11 7.60
CA VAL A 45 9.22 -5.02 7.15
C VAL A 45 8.42 -3.97 6.38
N CYS A 46 7.52 -4.40 5.49
CA CYS A 46 6.73 -3.46 4.68
C CYS A 46 5.66 -2.73 5.50
N SER A 47 5.04 -3.38 6.49
CA SER A 47 4.06 -2.76 7.39
C SER A 47 4.70 -1.73 8.31
N ILE A 48 5.86 -2.04 8.89
CA ILE A 48 6.63 -1.11 9.73
C ILE A 48 7.06 0.11 8.89
N THR A 49 7.59 -0.11 7.69
CA THR A 49 8.01 0.98 6.79
C THR A 49 6.84 1.85 6.38
N ALA A 50 5.69 1.25 6.04
CA ALA A 50 4.47 1.99 5.71
C ALA A 50 3.94 2.78 6.92
N ALA A 51 3.98 2.19 8.12
CA ALA A 51 3.60 2.87 9.36
C ALA A 51 4.51 4.08 9.63
N HIS A 52 5.83 3.91 9.50
CA HIS A 52 6.79 4.98 9.68
C HIS A 52 6.59 6.10 8.63
N ALA A 53 6.35 5.73 7.37
CA ALA A 53 6.07 6.71 6.31
C ALA A 53 4.77 7.50 6.57
N ARG A 54 3.73 6.85 7.12
CA ARG A 54 2.48 7.52 7.52
C ARG A 54 2.68 8.55 8.64
N LEU A 55 3.60 8.31 9.57
CA LEU A 55 3.93 9.26 10.63
C LEU A 55 4.66 10.51 10.10
N ASN A 56 5.47 10.33 9.05
CA ASN A 56 6.32 11.39 8.50
C ASN A 56 5.70 12.10 7.28
N THR A 57 4.56 11.64 6.78
CA THR A 57 3.92 12.19 5.56
C THR A 57 2.49 12.59 5.85
N SER A 58 2.15 13.84 5.59
CA SER A 58 0.75 14.29 5.64
C SER A 58 -0.07 13.59 4.55
N PRO A 59 -1.26 13.06 4.88
CA PRO A 59 -2.13 12.46 3.88
C PRO A 59 -2.61 13.51 2.87
N PRO A 60 -2.92 13.09 1.63
CA PRO A 60 -3.45 14.00 0.63
C PRO A 60 -4.76 14.63 1.10
N PRO A 61 -5.04 15.90 0.72
CA PRO A 61 -6.21 16.62 1.18
C PRO A 61 -7.51 15.89 0.80
N ALA A 62 -8.44 15.83 1.74
CA ALA A 62 -9.78 15.30 1.50
C ALA A 62 -10.74 16.43 1.05
N PRO A 63 -11.78 16.14 0.26
CA PRO A 63 -12.81 17.12 -0.05
C PRO A 63 -13.56 17.51 1.23
N ALA A 64 -13.76 18.81 1.45
CA ALA A 64 -14.57 19.34 2.54
C ALA A 64 -16.05 19.47 2.17
N ASP A 65 -16.34 19.66 0.88
CA ASP A 65 -17.68 19.89 0.35
C ASP A 65 -17.95 19.03 -0.91
N PRO A 66 -19.19 18.54 -1.14
CA PRO A 66 -19.56 17.79 -2.34
C PRO A 66 -19.33 18.51 -3.67
N ASN A 67 -19.41 19.84 -3.68
CA ASN A 67 -19.27 20.69 -4.87
C ASN A 67 -17.85 21.24 -5.03
N GLN A 68 -16.93 20.92 -4.11
CA GLN A 68 -15.54 21.33 -4.24
C GLN A 68 -14.92 20.74 -5.52
N ALA A 69 -14.11 21.55 -6.22
CA ALA A 69 -13.31 21.08 -7.34
C ALA A 69 -12.06 20.32 -6.85
N PRO A 70 -11.58 19.30 -7.58
CA PRO A 70 -10.37 18.58 -7.21
C PRO A 70 -9.16 19.53 -7.24
N PRO A 71 -8.22 19.42 -6.27
CA PRO A 71 -6.97 20.17 -6.32
C PRO A 71 -6.19 19.87 -7.59
N THR A 72 -5.57 20.90 -8.20
CA THR A 72 -4.67 20.75 -9.36
C THR A 72 -3.56 19.72 -9.08
N ASP A 73 -3.05 19.74 -7.84
CA ASP A 73 -2.19 18.72 -7.29
C ASP A 73 -2.77 18.14 -5.99
N PRO A 74 -3.29 16.90 -6.02
CA PRO A 74 -3.77 16.21 -4.82
C PRO A 74 -2.63 15.60 -3.98
N GLY A 75 -1.38 15.75 -4.41
CA GLY A 75 -0.23 15.12 -3.78
C GLY A 75 -0.15 13.61 -4.04
N LEU A 76 0.64 12.93 -3.22
CA LEU A 76 0.84 11.49 -3.29
C LEU A 76 0.08 10.82 -2.15
N ILE A 77 -0.57 9.70 -2.44
CA ILE A 77 -1.12 8.84 -1.37
C ILE A 77 0.01 8.38 -0.45
N THR A 78 -0.19 8.35 0.86
CA THR A 78 0.81 7.86 1.82
C THR A 78 1.30 6.46 1.44
N LEU A 79 2.59 6.18 1.65
CA LEU A 79 3.17 4.87 1.30
C LEU A 79 2.39 3.73 1.96
N THR A 80 1.82 2.87 1.12
CA THR A 80 1.13 1.64 1.52
C THR A 80 2.09 0.45 1.54
N VAL A 81 1.71 -0.65 2.20
CA VAL A 81 2.49 -1.91 2.22
C VAL A 81 2.83 -2.38 0.80
N ALA A 82 1.87 -2.28 -0.13
CA ALA A 82 2.06 -2.67 -1.53
C ALA A 82 3.00 -1.72 -2.30
N GLU A 83 3.08 -0.45 -1.92
CA GLU A 83 4.04 0.51 -2.49
C GLU A 83 5.45 0.24 -1.97
N VAL A 84 5.61 0.02 -0.67
CA VAL A 84 6.90 -0.36 -0.07
C VAL A 84 7.42 -1.66 -0.71
N LYS A 85 6.58 -2.69 -0.81
CA LYS A 85 6.95 -3.95 -1.48
C LYS A 85 7.43 -3.70 -2.91
N ARG A 86 6.74 -2.84 -3.67
CA ARG A 86 7.15 -2.52 -5.05
C ARG A 86 8.49 -1.81 -5.12
N LEU A 87 8.76 -0.89 -4.19
CA LEU A 87 10.07 -0.22 -4.10
C LEU A 87 11.17 -1.21 -3.74
N VAL A 88 10.94 -2.08 -2.75
CA VAL A 88 11.89 -3.16 -2.39
C VAL A 88 12.15 -4.09 -3.59
N ASN A 89 11.10 -4.48 -4.31
CA ASN A 89 11.25 -5.29 -5.53
C ASN A 89 12.01 -4.54 -6.63
N LEU A 90 11.83 -3.22 -6.76
CA LEU A 90 12.58 -2.39 -7.71
C LEU A 90 14.07 -2.39 -7.39
N PHE A 91 14.44 -2.23 -6.12
CA PHE A 91 15.84 -2.30 -5.69
C PHE A 91 16.48 -3.67 -5.98
N ASN A 92 15.70 -4.75 -5.84
CA ASN A 92 16.20 -6.11 -6.04
C ASN A 92 16.14 -6.62 -7.49
N ARG A 93 15.24 -6.10 -8.34
CA ARG A 93 15.09 -6.49 -9.75
C ARG A 93 15.76 -5.46 -10.65
N GLN A 94 17.08 -5.55 -10.76
CA GLN A 94 17.99 -4.63 -11.45
C GLN A 94 17.82 -4.48 -12.99
N TRP A 95 16.69 -4.89 -13.59
CA TRP A 95 16.59 -5.10 -15.05
C TRP A 95 16.01 -3.94 -15.85
N HIS A 96 15.63 -2.83 -15.21
CA HIS A 96 15.05 -1.67 -15.90
C HIS A 96 15.57 -0.38 -15.28
N GLY A 97 15.67 0.68 -16.08
CA GLY A 97 16.07 2.01 -15.60
C GLY A 97 15.19 2.46 -14.42
N ILE A 98 15.83 2.69 -13.27
CA ILE A 98 15.19 3.09 -12.00
C ILE A 98 14.27 4.28 -12.21
N GLU A 99 14.67 5.22 -13.09
CA GLU A 99 13.90 6.41 -13.43
C GLU A 99 12.51 6.10 -14.03
N HIS A 100 12.42 5.14 -14.95
CA HIS A 100 11.13 4.75 -15.55
C HIS A 100 10.17 4.19 -14.50
N HIS A 101 10.68 3.34 -13.60
CA HIS A 101 9.89 2.76 -12.53
C HIS A 101 9.49 3.77 -11.47
N LEU A 102 10.38 4.68 -11.07
CA LEU A 102 10.05 5.76 -10.15
C LEU A 102 8.99 6.68 -10.75
N ARG A 103 9.12 7.05 -12.03
CA ARG A 103 8.11 7.83 -12.75
C ARG A 103 6.75 7.13 -12.76
N TRP A 104 6.72 5.84 -13.08
CA TRP A 104 5.48 5.05 -13.08
C TRP A 104 4.88 4.89 -11.66
N HIS A 105 5.73 4.71 -10.65
CA HIS A 105 5.34 4.63 -9.26
C HIS A 105 4.71 5.94 -8.77
N LEU A 106 5.34 7.09 -9.05
CA LEU A 106 4.82 8.41 -8.71
C LEU A 106 3.49 8.70 -9.42
N TRP A 107 3.42 8.41 -10.73
CA TRP A 107 2.21 8.57 -11.52
C TRP A 107 1.04 7.78 -10.91
N ARG A 108 1.26 6.51 -10.57
CA ARG A 108 0.23 5.65 -9.96
C ARG A 108 -0.23 6.19 -8.60
N ARG A 109 0.70 6.59 -7.73
CA ARG A 109 0.36 7.13 -6.40
C ARG A 109 -0.46 8.41 -6.49
N ARG A 110 -0.15 9.29 -7.45
CA ARG A 110 -0.95 10.49 -7.73
C ARG A 110 -2.34 10.13 -8.26
N HIS A 111 -2.42 9.14 -9.15
CA HIS A 111 -3.70 8.66 -9.67
C HIS A 111 -4.59 8.06 -8.56
N GLN A 112 -4.00 7.28 -7.64
CA GLN A 112 -4.72 6.74 -6.48
C GLN A 112 -5.21 7.85 -5.54
N ALA A 113 -4.42 8.90 -5.31
CA ALA A 113 -4.84 10.06 -4.53
C ALA A 113 -6.06 10.76 -5.18
N ARG A 114 -6.05 10.94 -6.51
CA ARG A 114 -7.21 11.46 -7.26
C ARG A 114 -8.44 10.57 -7.12
N ALA A 115 -8.29 9.26 -7.33
CA ALA A 115 -9.39 8.31 -7.20
C ALA A 115 -10.00 8.32 -5.79
N ARG A 116 -9.16 8.37 -4.74
CA ARG A 116 -9.60 8.52 -3.35
C ARG A 116 -10.39 9.79 -3.14
N TRP A 117 -9.92 10.92 -3.66
CA TRP A 117 -10.60 12.20 -3.52
C TRP A 117 -12.02 12.16 -4.12
N PHE A 118 -12.18 11.65 -5.35
CA PHE A 118 -13.51 11.51 -5.96
C PHE A 118 -14.40 10.54 -5.20
N HIS A 119 -13.85 9.42 -4.72
CA HIS A 119 -14.60 8.47 -3.90
C HIS A 119 -15.12 9.11 -2.61
N GLN A 120 -14.29 9.92 -1.94
CA GLN A 120 -14.68 10.64 -0.73
C GLN A 120 -15.75 11.70 -1.02
N ARG A 121 -15.63 12.45 -2.12
CA ARG A 121 -16.63 13.44 -2.53
C ARG A 121 -18.00 12.80 -2.78
N THR A 122 -18.03 11.67 -3.49
CA THR A 122 -19.26 10.91 -3.71
C THR A 122 -19.87 10.35 -2.43
N ARG A 123 -19.05 10.05 -1.39
CA ARG A 123 -19.59 9.67 -0.07
C ARG A 123 -20.20 10.85 0.67
N LEU A 124 -19.65 12.05 0.52
CA LEU A 124 -20.20 13.26 1.12
C LEU A 124 -21.53 13.65 0.48
N SER A 125 -21.68 13.49 -0.85
CA SER A 125 -22.94 13.78 -1.55
C SER A 125 -24.06 12.79 -1.29
N ARG A 126 -23.77 11.65 -0.63
CA ARG A 126 -24.73 10.58 -0.29
C ARG A 126 -25.20 10.64 1.16
N ARG A 127 -24.64 11.54 1.97
CA ARG A 127 -25.13 11.84 3.32
C ARG A 127 -26.14 12.97 3.25
#